data_AF-A0A1Z4N6J5-F1
#
_entry.id   AF-A0A1Z4N6J5-F1
#
_cell.length_a   1.000
_cell.length_b   1.000
_cell.length_c   1.000
_cell.angle_alpha   90.00
_cell.angle_beta   90.00
_cell.angle_gamma   90.00
#
_symmetry.space_group_name_H-M   'P 1'
#
loop_
_entity.id
_entity.type
_entity.pdbx_description
1 polymer ?
#
loop_
_entity_poly.entity_id
_entity_poly.type
_entity_poly.pdbx_seq_one_letter_code
_entity_poly.pdbx_strand_id
1 'polypeptide(L)' 'MNLLRTRIHHLVDLLADEDLPSTWAAVYNLHCDCYMLKAIEQAKRSQQPWDILTQEEAIRQLMYFGSET' A
#
# COMPACT_ATOMS: atom_id res chain seq x y z
N MET A 1 -9.48 -25.99 -6.42
CA MET A 1 -9.65 -24.79 -7.27
C MET A 1 -10.11 -23.63 -6.39
N ASN A 2 -9.45 -22.47 -6.45
CA ASN A 2 -9.78 -21.32 -5.62
C ASN A 2 -10.95 -20.53 -6.28
N LEU A 3 -12.13 -20.50 -5.65
CA LEU A 3 -13.35 -19.87 -6.18
C LEU A 3 -13.15 -18.40 -6.54
N LEU A 4 -12.36 -17.66 -5.75
CA LEU A 4 -12.02 -16.26 -6.02
C LEU A 4 -11.20 -16.14 -7.30
N ARG A 5 -10.23 -17.03 -7.50
CA ARG A 5 -9.43 -17.07 -8.71
C ARG A 5 -10.31 -17.28 -9.95
N THR A 6 -11.21 -18.26 -9.90
CA THR A 6 -12.15 -18.53 -11.02
C THR A 6 -13.05 -17.33 -11.31
N ARG A 7 -13.59 -16.67 -10.27
CA ARG A 7 -14.43 -15.47 -10.44
C ARG A 7 -13.67 -14.28 -11.04
N ILE A 8 -12.43 -14.05 -10.61
CA ILE A 8 -11.60 -12.97 -11.16
C ILE A 8 -11.32 -13.21 -12.63
N HIS A 9 -10.97 -14.43 -13.03
CA HIS A 9 -10.75 -14.74 -14.45
C HIS A 9 -11.99 -14.44 -15.30
N HIS A 10 -13.18 -14.87 -14.86
CA HIS A 10 -14.41 -14.52 -15.59
C HIS A 10 -14.69 -13.02 -15.65
N LEU A 11 -14.36 -12.25 -14.61
CA LEU A 11 -14.53 -10.79 -14.66
C LEU A 11 -13.56 -10.15 -15.65
N VAL A 12 -12.34 -10.67 -15.75
CA VAL A 12 -11.36 -10.24 -16.76
C VAL A 12 -11.84 -10.60 -18.17
N ASP A 13 -12.39 -11.80 -18.37
CA ASP A 13 -12.92 -12.23 -19.68
C ASP A 13 -14.11 -11.38 -20.16
N LEU A 14 -14.81 -10.70 -19.24
CA LEU A 14 -15.94 -9.82 -19.53
C LEU A 14 -15.52 -8.35 -19.79
N LEU A 15 -14.26 -7.99 -19.52
CA LEU A 15 -13.74 -6.65 -19.76
C LEU A 15 -13.30 -6.52 -21.22
N ALA A 16 -13.66 -5.40 -21.85
CA ALA A 16 -13.08 -5.05 -23.14
C ALA A 16 -11.58 -4.74 -22.96
N ASP A 17 -10.76 -5.12 -23.93
CA ASP A 17 -9.30 -4.91 -23.87
C ASP A 17 -8.94 -3.42 -23.68
N GLU A 18 -9.76 -2.52 -24.22
CA GLU A 18 -9.62 -1.07 -24.07
C GLU A 18 -9.85 -0.55 -22.65
N ASP A 19 -10.67 -1.24 -21.86
CA ASP A 19 -10.97 -0.90 -20.46
C ASP A 19 -9.99 -1.57 -19.48
N LEU A 20 -9.19 -2.52 -19.95
CA LEU A 20 -8.27 -3.29 -19.10
C LEU A 20 -7.22 -2.39 -18.42
N PRO A 21 -6.57 -1.42 -19.08
CA PRO A 21 -5.57 -0.56 -18.44
C PRO A 21 -6.14 0.31 -17.32
N SER A 22 -7.32 0.92 -17.55
CA SER A 22 -7.96 1.81 -16.56
C SER A 22 -8.48 1.01 -15.36
N THR A 23 -9.06 -0.16 -15.62
CA THR A 23 -9.53 -1.08 -14.58
C THR A 23 -8.37 -1.61 -13.75
N TRP A 24 -7.26 -2.02 -14.39
CA TRP A 24 -6.06 -2.45 -13.68
C TRP A 24 -5.50 -1.35 -12.79
N ALA A 25 -5.41 -0.11 -13.30
CA ALA A 25 -4.93 1.02 -12.50
C ALA A 25 -5.79 1.25 -11.24
N ALA A 26 -7.12 1.18 -11.37
CA ALA A 26 -8.04 1.32 -10.24
C ALA A 26 -7.86 0.19 -9.21
N VAL A 27 -7.82 -1.06 -9.66
CA VAL A 27 -7.63 -2.23 -8.78
C VAL A 27 -6.27 -2.19 -8.08
N TYR A 28 -5.22 -1.82 -8.81
CA TYR A 28 -3.87 -1.72 -8.25
C TYR A 28 -3.78 -0.64 -7.18
N ASN A 29 -4.35 0.55 -7.42
CA ASN A 29 -4.39 1.62 -6.42
C ASN A 29 -5.13 1.18 -5.16
N LEU A 30 -6.31 0.57 -5.31
CA LEU A 30 -7.08 0.04 -4.18
C LEU A 30 -6.32 -1.06 -3.42
N HIS A 31 -5.57 -1.91 -4.13
CA HIS A 31 -4.73 -2.92 -3.52
C HIS A 31 -3.62 -2.30 -2.66
N CYS A 32 -2.91 -1.31 -3.21
CA CYS A 32 -1.86 -0.57 -2.51
C CYS A 32 -2.41 0.13 -1.25
N ASP A 33 -3.55 0.81 -1.37
CA ASP A 33 -4.20 1.48 -0.25
C ASP A 33 -4.60 0.48 0.84
N CYS A 34 -5.24 -0.63 0.46
CA CYS A 34 -5.61 -1.69 1.39
C CYS A 34 -4.39 -2.32 2.08
N TYR A 35 -3.31 -2.52 1.34
CA TYR A 35 -2.06 -3.07 1.87
C TYR A 35 -1.43 -2.10 2.88
N MET A 36 -1.36 -0.80 2.55
CA MET A 36 -0.84 0.23 3.44
C MET A 36 -1.65 0.39 4.71
N LEU A 37 -2.98 0.40 4.61
CA LEU A 37 -3.84 0.46 5.79
C LEU A 37 -3.60 -0.72 6.74
N LYS A 38 -3.45 -1.94 6.20
CA LYS A 38 -3.13 -3.12 7.01
C LYS A 38 -1.74 -3.04 7.64
N ALA A 39 -0.74 -2.56 6.89
CA ALA A 39 0.61 -2.38 7.41
C ALA A 39 0.63 -1.34 8.56
N ILE A 40 -0.09 -0.23 8.40
CA ILE A 40 -0.23 0.81 9.44
C ILE A 40 -0.94 0.25 10.67
N GLU A 41 -2.04 -0.50 10.48
CA GLU A 41 -2.77 -1.13 11.58
C GLU A 41 -1.87 -2.11 12.35
N GLN A 42 -1.11 -2.94 11.63
CA GLN A 42 -0.19 -3.88 12.25
C GLN A 42 0.92 -3.15 13.01
N ALA A 43 1.51 -2.11 12.41
CA ALA A 43 2.54 -1.29 13.07
C ALA A 43 1.99 -0.68 14.37
N LYS A 44 0.78 -0.13 14.36
CA LYS A 44 0.12 0.41 15.56
C LYS A 44 -0.10 -0.64 16.64
N ARG A 45 -0.38 -1.90 16.28
CA ARG A 45 -0.56 -2.99 17.24
C ARG A 45 0.74 -3.47 17.86
N SER A 46 1.85 -3.42 17.11
CA SER A 46 3.16 -3.87 17.60
C SER A 46 4.01 -2.77 18.22
N GLN A 47 3.65 -1.50 17.98
CA GLN A 47 4.36 -0.33 18.48
C GLN A 47 4.51 -0.37 20.00
N GLN A 48 5.75 -0.29 20.46
CA GLN A 48 6.11 0.02 21.84
C GLN A 48 6.27 1.54 22.00
N PRO A 49 6.16 2.07 23.24
CA PRO A 49 6.73 3.37 23.54
C PRO A 49 8.18 3.41 23.02
N TRP A 50 8.61 4.53 22.44
CA TRP A 50 9.94 4.74 21.82
C TRP A 50 10.17 4.19 20.40
N ASP A 51 9.22 3.45 19.81
CA ASP A 51 9.30 3.02 18.39
C ASP A 51 8.93 4.13 17.38
N ILE A 52 8.46 5.28 17.88
CA ILE A 52 8.00 6.40 17.07
C ILE A 52 8.88 7.62 17.40
N LEU A 53 9.40 8.25 16.36
CA LEU A 53 10.13 9.50 16.49
C LEU A 53 9.17 10.62 16.91
N THR A 54 9.60 11.47 17.83
CA THR A 54 8.94 12.76 17.98
C THR A 54 9.12 13.60 16.72
N GLN A 55 8.30 14.65 16.58
CA GLN A 55 8.45 15.58 15.46
C GLN A 55 9.87 16.16 15.40
N GLU A 56 10.46 16.52 16.54
CA GLU A 56 11.83 17.04 16.61
C GLU A 56 12.87 16.00 16.19
N GLU A 57 12.70 14.74 16.59
CA GLU A 57 13.59 13.64 16.23
C GLU A 57 13.52 13.31 14.73
N ALA A 58 12.32 13.30 14.16
CA ALA A 58 12.11 13.10 12.74
C ALA A 58 12.75 14.21 11.91
N ILE A 59 12.57 15.48 12.31
CA ILE A 59 13.18 16.63 11.64
C ILE A 59 14.72 16.55 11.70
N ARG A 60 15.29 16.18 12.84
CA ARG A 60 16.74 16.01 12.99
C ARG A 60 17.29 14.91 12.08
N GLN A 61 16.60 13.77 11.99
CA GLN A 61 17.02 12.70 11.07
C GLN A 61 16.97 13.15 9.61
N LEU A 62 15.90 13.83 9.19
CA LEU A 62 15.79 14.37 7.83
C LEU A 62 16.92 15.36 7.50
N MET A 63 17.27 16.24 8.43
CA MET A 63 18.39 17.17 8.26
C MET A 63 19.75 16.47 8.22
N TYR A 64 19.93 15.41 9.01
CA TYR A 64 21.16 14.60 9.01
C TYR A 64 21.37 13.92 7.64
N PHE A 65 20.35 13.25 7.11
CA PHE A 65 20.42 12.63 5.78
C PHE A 65 20.42 13.62 4.62
N GLY A 66 19.95 14.85 4.82
CA GLY A 66 20.01 15.92 3.81
C GLY A 66 21.33 16.69 3.77
N SER A 67 22.29 16.39 4.65
CA SER A 67 23.59 17.06 4.75
C SER A 67 24.76 16.34 4.06
N GLU A 68 24.50 15.18 3.44
CA GLU A 68 25.48 14.38 2.69
C GLU A 68 25.40 14.55 1.15
N THR A 69 24.66 15.55 0.65
CA THR A 69 24.63 15.96 -0.77
C THR A 69 24.95 17.43 -0.92
#